data_AF-A0A249KGM8-F1
#
_entry.id   AF-A0A249KGM8-F1
#
_cell.length_a   1.000
_cell.length_b   1.000
_cell.length_c   1.000
_cell.angle_alpha   90.00
_cell.angle_beta   90.00
_cell.angle_gamma   90.00
#
_symmetry.space_group_name_H-M   'P 1'
#
loop_
_entity.id
_entity.type
_entity.pdbx_description
1 polymer ?
#
loop_
_entity_poly.entity_id
_entity_poly.type
_entity_poly.pdbx_seq_one_letter_code
_entity_poly.pdbx_strand_id
1 'polypeptide(L)'
;MPSADENRELTSTLHLGLRSVVGNSPADLISELINQASAEERQIIDGVLSGDGNSAMVFIHRGAQKGSRFHVSAEGVSIGRSPESSIFLDDVTVSRKHASIEKVGTNFTFKDSGSLNGSYVNNESVTEKVLTSGDEIQIGKFHLLFIGSKLGEK
;
A
#
# COMPACT_ATOMS: atom_id res chain seq x y z
N MET A 1 47.43 27.26 -2.94
CA MET A 1 47.91 27.31 -1.54
C MET A 1 48.03 28.78 -1.13
N PRO A 2 47.19 29.34 -0.23
CA PRO A 2 45.95 28.80 0.35
C PRO A 2 44.80 28.79 -0.73
N SER A 3 43.50 29.13 -0.59
CA SER A 3 42.71 29.79 0.47
C SER A 3 41.21 29.42 0.44
N ALA A 4 40.58 29.70 1.58
CA ALA A 4 39.15 29.78 1.91
C ALA A 4 38.58 31.19 1.58
N ASP A 5 37.28 31.51 1.50
CA ASP A 5 36.00 30.74 1.44
C ASP A 5 34.89 31.67 0.82
N GLU A 6 33.55 31.59 0.94
CA GLU A 6 32.62 30.83 1.82
C GLU A 6 31.24 30.55 1.14
N ASN A 7 30.59 29.45 1.56
CA ASN A 7 29.14 29.28 1.80
C ASN A 7 28.11 30.12 0.99
N ARG A 8 27.36 29.44 0.09
CA ARG A 8 25.95 29.80 -0.21
C ARG A 8 25.15 28.71 -0.93
N GLU A 9 25.04 27.52 -0.34
CA GLU A 9 24.13 26.48 -0.81
C GLU A 9 22.67 26.79 -0.43
N LEU A 10 21.92 27.41 -1.35
CA LEU A 10 20.51 27.79 -1.16
C LEU A 10 19.58 27.33 -2.29
N THR A 11 19.73 26.07 -2.72
CA THR A 11 18.74 25.39 -3.58
C THR A 11 18.51 23.96 -3.11
N SER A 12 17.81 23.78 -1.99
CA SER A 12 17.35 22.46 -1.52
C SER A 12 16.20 21.91 -2.37
N THR A 13 16.45 21.69 -3.67
CA THR A 13 15.59 20.85 -4.50
C THR A 13 15.77 19.40 -4.06
N LEU A 14 14.89 18.97 -3.14
CA LEU A 14 14.84 17.59 -2.63
C LEU A 14 14.52 16.63 -3.78
N HIS A 15 15.56 16.19 -4.49
CA HIS A 15 15.49 15.14 -5.49
C HIS A 15 15.18 13.83 -4.78
N LEU A 16 13.88 13.54 -4.62
CA LEU A 16 13.39 12.21 -4.28
C LEU A 16 13.58 11.31 -5.51
N GLY A 17 14.85 10.95 -5.74
CA GLY A 17 15.27 10.13 -6.86
C GLY A 17 14.71 8.72 -6.73
N LEU A 18 13.59 8.47 -7.42
CA LEU A 18 13.05 7.14 -7.69
C LEU A 18 14.04 6.35 -8.55
N ARG A 19 15.13 5.88 -7.91
CA ARG A 19 15.96 4.80 -8.45
C ARG A 19 15.06 3.58 -8.59
N SER A 20 14.99 3.03 -9.79
CA SER A 20 14.24 1.80 -10.05
C SER A 20 14.83 0.67 -9.19
N VAL A 21 14.08 0.19 -8.20
CA VAL A 21 14.53 -0.84 -7.25
C VAL A 21 14.37 -2.20 -7.91
N VAL A 22 15.42 -2.62 -8.63
CA VAL A 22 15.54 -3.96 -9.21
C VAL A 22 16.16 -4.86 -8.15
N GLY A 23 15.31 -5.61 -7.44
CA GLY A 23 15.61 -6.22 -6.14
C GLY A 23 15.12 -5.31 -5.00
N ASN A 24 14.60 -5.81 -3.88
CA ASN A 24 14.55 -7.19 -3.37
C ASN A 24 13.12 -7.64 -2.98
N SER A 25 13.01 -8.70 -2.18
CA SER A 25 11.76 -9.32 -1.70
C SER A 25 10.90 -8.37 -0.85
N PRO A 26 9.58 -8.63 -0.70
CA PRO A 26 8.67 -7.73 0.06
C PRO A 26 9.11 -7.46 1.52
N ALA A 27 9.93 -8.32 2.12
CA ALA A 27 10.56 -8.08 3.42
C ALA A 27 11.47 -6.83 3.46
N ASP A 28 12.16 -6.48 2.37
CA ASP A 28 12.95 -5.24 2.29
C ASP A 28 12.04 -4.00 2.29
N LEU A 29 10.94 -4.03 1.52
CA LEU A 29 9.95 -2.95 1.51
C LEU A 29 9.31 -2.74 2.89
N ILE A 30 8.94 -3.84 3.56
CA ILE A 30 8.44 -3.81 4.94
C ILE A 30 9.50 -3.26 5.90
N SER A 31 10.77 -3.64 5.74
CA SER A 31 11.88 -3.16 6.57
C SER A 31 12.13 -1.65 6.38
N GLU A 32 12.08 -1.15 5.15
CA GLU A 32 12.26 0.27 4.86
C GLU A 32 11.10 1.12 5.42
N LEU A 33 9.87 0.59 5.34
CA LEU A 33 8.69 1.19 5.97
C LEU A 33 8.72 1.18 7.49
N ILE A 34 9.15 0.07 8.12
CA ILE A 34 9.37 0.00 9.57
C ILE A 34 10.45 1.01 9.98
N ASN A 35 11.50 1.17 9.18
CA ASN A 35 12.58 2.10 9.51
C ASN A 35 12.15 3.58 9.38
N GLN A 36 11.34 3.92 8.37
CA GLN A 36 10.78 5.27 8.19
C GLN A 36 9.55 5.54 9.09
N ALA A 37 8.92 4.51 9.65
CA ALA A 37 7.79 4.62 10.57
C ALA A 37 8.20 5.17 11.96
N SER A 38 7.33 6.01 12.51
CA SER A 38 7.34 6.43 13.92
C SER A 38 7.12 5.26 14.88
N ALA A 39 7.39 5.46 16.18
CA ALA A 39 7.24 4.40 17.18
C ALA A 39 5.81 3.83 17.25
N GLU A 40 4.79 4.66 17.08
CA GLU A 40 3.37 4.27 17.06
C GLU A 40 3.04 3.43 15.83
N GLU A 41 3.49 3.86 14.64
CA GLU A 41 3.32 3.11 13.40
C GLU A 41 4.06 1.76 13.43
N ARG A 42 5.26 1.71 14.05
CA ARG A 42 6.01 0.46 14.26
C ARG A 42 5.23 -0.54 15.13
N GLN A 43 4.60 -0.09 16.22
CA GLN A 43 3.77 -0.96 17.06
C GLN A 43 2.54 -1.52 16.33
N ILE A 44 1.94 -0.74 15.43
CA ILE A 44 0.81 -1.21 14.61
C ILE A 44 1.28 -2.24 13.56
N ILE A 45 2.43 -2.01 12.91
CA ILE A 45 3.00 -2.95 11.94
C ILE A 45 3.41 -4.27 12.64
N ASP A 46 4.10 -4.18 13.78
CA ASP A 46 4.50 -5.33 14.58
C ASP A 46 3.30 -6.15 15.09
N GLY A 47 2.22 -5.48 15.53
CA GLY A 47 0.97 -6.12 15.94
C GLY A 47 0.19 -6.79 14.80
N VAL A 48 0.28 -6.27 13.56
CA VAL A 48 -0.33 -6.92 12.37
C VAL A 48 0.49 -8.13 11.90
N LEU A 49 1.83 -8.03 11.96
CA LEU A 49 2.74 -9.12 11.63
C LEU A 49 2.72 -10.26 12.66
N SER A 50 2.52 -9.92 13.94
CA SER A 50 2.45 -10.87 15.06
C SER A 50 1.04 -11.38 15.38
N GLY A 51 -0.01 -10.85 14.71
CA GLY A 51 -1.40 -11.19 14.97
C GLY A 51 -1.88 -12.49 14.32
N ASP A 52 -3.01 -13.03 14.81
CA ASP A 52 -3.57 -14.36 14.49
C ASP A 52 -4.12 -14.55 13.04
N GLY A 53 -3.66 -13.76 12.07
CA GLY A 53 -4.23 -13.75 10.72
C GLY A 53 -5.67 -13.22 10.65
N ASN A 54 -6.16 -12.54 11.69
CA ASN A 54 -7.48 -11.91 11.74
C ASN A 54 -7.51 -10.46 11.23
N SER A 55 -6.36 -9.81 11.14
CA SER A 55 -6.20 -8.44 10.67
C SER A 55 -5.17 -8.37 9.56
N ALA A 56 -5.39 -7.44 8.63
CA ALA A 56 -4.40 -6.98 7.67
C ALA A 56 -4.39 -5.44 7.64
N MET A 57 -3.46 -4.86 6.89
CA MET A 57 -3.36 -3.42 6.68
C MET A 57 -3.02 -3.13 5.22
N VAL A 58 -3.63 -2.10 4.67
CA VAL A 58 -3.37 -1.60 3.30
C VAL A 58 -2.80 -0.20 3.40
N PHE A 59 -1.70 0.08 2.69
CA PHE A 59 -1.11 1.42 2.66
C PHE A 59 -0.92 1.95 1.24
N ILE A 60 -1.23 3.23 1.03
CA ILE A 60 -1.10 3.90 -0.26
C ILE A 60 0.32 4.45 -0.40
N HIS A 61 1.09 3.95 -1.37
CA HIS A 61 2.47 4.41 -1.63
C HIS A 61 2.60 5.23 -2.93
N ARG A 62 1.58 5.19 -3.80
CA ARG A 62 1.44 6.09 -4.97
C ARG A 62 -0.03 6.52 -5.12
N GLY A 63 -0.26 7.78 -5.46
CA GLY A 63 -1.61 8.38 -5.60
C GLY A 63 -1.79 9.62 -4.73
N ALA A 64 -2.98 10.22 -4.78
CA ALA A 64 -3.29 11.49 -4.09
C ALA A 64 -3.31 11.40 -2.55
N GLN A 65 -3.29 10.18 -2.00
CA GLN A 65 -3.34 9.87 -0.57
C GLN A 65 -2.09 9.08 -0.12
N LYS A 66 -0.92 9.34 -0.74
CA LYS A 66 0.33 8.67 -0.36
C LYS A 66 0.62 8.85 1.14
N GLY A 67 0.87 7.75 1.85
CA GLY A 67 1.08 7.70 3.30
C GLY A 67 -0.16 7.30 4.10
N SER A 68 -1.36 7.37 3.52
CA SER A 68 -2.58 6.87 4.18
C SER A 68 -2.53 5.35 4.35
N ARG A 69 -3.01 4.87 5.51
CA ARG A 69 -3.06 3.45 5.89
C ARG A 69 -4.45 3.12 6.42
N PHE A 70 -4.92 1.92 6.10
CA PHE A 70 -6.27 1.44 6.39
C PHE A 70 -6.19 0.05 7.00
N HIS A 71 -6.81 -0.14 8.16
CA HIS A 71 -6.93 -1.46 8.79
C HIS A 71 -7.97 -2.29 8.04
N VAL A 72 -7.67 -3.58 7.83
CA VAL A 72 -8.57 -4.56 7.22
C VAL A 72 -8.98 -5.56 8.29
N SER A 73 -10.18 -5.35 8.83
CA SER A 73 -10.80 -6.20 9.83
C SER A 73 -11.26 -7.54 9.24
N ALA A 74 -11.64 -8.50 10.10
CA ALA A 74 -12.16 -9.79 9.67
C ALA A 74 -13.48 -9.72 8.87
N GLU A 75 -14.24 -8.62 8.98
CA GLU A 75 -15.43 -8.33 8.16
C GLU A 75 -15.09 -7.87 6.73
N GLY A 76 -13.81 -7.62 6.44
CA GLY A 76 -13.34 -7.05 5.17
C GLY A 76 -13.44 -5.52 5.11
N VAL A 77 -13.09 -4.97 3.94
CA VAL A 77 -13.20 -3.53 3.63
C VAL A 77 -13.70 -3.31 2.20
N SER A 78 -14.37 -2.18 1.96
CA SER A 78 -14.76 -1.74 0.62
C SER A 78 -13.85 -0.61 0.12
N ILE A 79 -13.56 -0.58 -1.18
CA ILE A 79 -12.67 0.38 -1.83
C ILE A 79 -13.42 1.07 -2.98
N GLY A 80 -13.35 2.40 -3.03
CA GLY A 80 -14.00 3.14 -4.12
C GLY A 80 -14.09 4.64 -3.91
N ARG A 81 -14.73 5.31 -4.87
CA ARG A 81 -15.02 6.75 -4.87
C ARG A 81 -16.39 7.10 -4.27
N SER A 82 -16.97 6.23 -3.45
CA SER A 82 -18.11 6.60 -2.59
C SER A 82 -17.57 6.99 -1.21
N PRO A 83 -18.06 8.07 -0.57
CA PRO A 83 -17.72 8.34 0.83
C PRO A 83 -18.25 7.25 1.79
N GLU A 84 -19.08 6.33 1.31
CA GLU A 84 -19.49 5.11 2.01
C GLU A 84 -18.42 4.00 1.99
N SER A 85 -17.35 4.13 1.19
CA SER A 85 -16.29 3.13 1.08
C SER A 85 -15.30 3.23 2.23
N SER A 86 -14.97 2.09 2.84
CA SER A 86 -14.02 1.96 3.95
C SER A 86 -12.64 2.54 3.61
N ILE A 87 -12.21 2.34 2.36
CA ILE A 87 -11.06 2.99 1.74
C ILE A 87 -11.60 3.92 0.65
N PHE A 88 -11.89 5.16 1.03
CA PHE A 88 -12.32 6.21 0.11
C PHE A 88 -11.13 6.75 -0.71
N LEU A 89 -11.22 6.63 -2.03
CA LEU A 89 -10.20 7.04 -3.01
C LEU A 89 -10.78 8.07 -3.98
N ASP A 90 -10.47 9.36 -3.76
CA ASP A 90 -11.08 10.46 -4.54
C ASP A 90 -10.31 10.76 -5.85
N ASP A 91 -10.51 9.91 -6.87
CA ASP A 91 -10.11 10.21 -8.25
C ASP A 91 -11.15 9.71 -9.25
N VAL A 92 -11.35 10.44 -10.35
CA VAL A 92 -12.31 10.11 -11.41
C VAL A 92 -12.09 8.72 -12.04
N THR A 93 -10.86 8.19 -12.02
CA THR A 93 -10.53 6.83 -12.49
C THR A 93 -11.02 5.72 -11.56
N VAL A 94 -11.54 6.05 -10.37
CA VAL A 94 -12.07 5.09 -9.41
C VAL A 94 -13.61 5.06 -9.48
N SER A 95 -14.18 3.86 -9.69
CA SER A 95 -15.62 3.60 -9.56
C SER A 95 -16.12 3.86 -8.13
N ARG A 96 -17.39 4.27 -7.97
CA ARG A 96 -18.01 4.54 -6.65
C ARG A 96 -17.95 3.33 -5.71
N LYS A 97 -18.25 2.15 -6.24
CA LYS A 97 -17.86 0.84 -5.67
C LYS A 97 -16.87 0.26 -6.67
N HIS A 98 -15.61 0.11 -6.28
CA HIS A 98 -14.55 -0.35 -7.19
C HIS A 98 -14.19 -1.80 -6.89
N ALA A 99 -13.91 -2.08 -5.61
CA ALA A 99 -13.47 -3.39 -5.15
C ALA A 99 -13.84 -3.62 -3.67
N SER A 100 -13.69 -4.85 -3.21
CA SER A 100 -13.62 -5.21 -1.79
C SER A 100 -12.35 -6.03 -1.51
N ILE A 101 -11.93 -6.04 -0.24
CA ILE A 101 -11.03 -7.07 0.30
C ILE A 101 -11.83 -7.80 1.37
N GLU A 102 -12.13 -9.06 1.13
CA GLU A 102 -12.96 -9.91 1.99
C GLU A 102 -12.10 -10.98 2.66
N LYS A 103 -12.42 -11.35 3.90
CA LYS A 103 -11.72 -12.44 4.58
C LYS A 103 -12.40 -13.79 4.27
N VAL A 104 -11.65 -14.72 3.70
CA VAL A 104 -12.12 -16.08 3.39
C VAL A 104 -11.31 -17.08 4.22
N GLY A 105 -11.87 -17.42 5.39
CA GLY A 105 -11.21 -18.25 6.39
C GLY A 105 -10.01 -17.55 7.03
N THR A 106 -8.80 -17.98 6.66
CA THR A 106 -7.52 -17.43 7.11
C THR A 106 -6.80 -16.59 6.06
N ASN A 107 -7.35 -16.46 4.84
CA ASN A 107 -6.78 -15.63 3.78
C ASN A 107 -7.65 -14.39 3.56
N PHE A 108 -7.08 -13.34 2.99
CA PHE A 108 -7.82 -12.21 2.45
C PHE A 108 -7.89 -12.33 0.93
N THR A 109 -9.02 -11.96 0.34
CA THR A 109 -9.28 -12.07 -1.10
C THR A 109 -9.72 -10.71 -1.62
N PHE A 110 -8.99 -10.20 -2.61
CA PHE A 110 -9.39 -9.04 -3.39
C PHE A 110 -10.49 -9.42 -4.39
N LYS A 111 -11.52 -8.58 -4.53
CA LYS A 111 -12.57 -8.71 -5.55
C LYS A 111 -12.87 -7.38 -6.22
N ASP A 112 -12.85 -7.34 -7.55
CA ASP A 112 -13.35 -6.22 -8.33
C ASP A 112 -14.89 -6.25 -8.39
N SER A 113 -15.53 -5.08 -8.31
CA SER A 113 -17.00 -4.93 -8.28
C SER A 113 -17.63 -4.59 -9.65
N GLY A 114 -16.93 -4.84 -10.76
CA GLY A 114 -17.30 -4.37 -12.09
C GLY A 114 -16.82 -2.93 -12.31
N SER A 115 -15.55 -2.66 -12.00
CA SER A 115 -14.94 -1.33 -12.17
C SER A 115 -14.76 -0.95 -13.64
N LEU A 116 -14.77 0.35 -13.93
CA LEU A 116 -14.71 0.84 -15.32
C LEU A 116 -13.32 0.70 -15.95
N ASN A 117 -12.26 0.76 -15.13
CA ASN A 117 -10.86 0.73 -15.59
C ASN A 117 -10.15 -0.59 -15.26
N GLY A 118 -10.85 -1.53 -14.60
CA GLY A 118 -10.25 -2.74 -14.04
C GLY A 118 -9.44 -2.48 -12.77
N SER A 119 -9.27 -3.55 -12.00
CA SER A 119 -8.32 -3.64 -10.89
C SER A 119 -7.14 -4.52 -11.27
N TYR A 120 -5.96 -4.23 -10.72
CA TYR A 120 -4.73 -4.98 -10.99
C TYR A 120 -4.04 -5.37 -9.68
N VAL A 121 -3.39 -6.54 -9.64
CA VAL A 121 -2.56 -7.00 -8.52
C VAL A 121 -1.23 -7.52 -9.06
N ASN A 122 -0.13 -6.89 -8.66
CA ASN A 122 1.22 -7.08 -9.21
C ASN A 122 1.30 -6.85 -10.72
N ASN A 123 0.60 -5.83 -11.24
CA ASN A 123 0.44 -5.50 -12.67
C ASN A 123 -0.40 -6.49 -13.50
N GLU A 124 -0.94 -7.56 -12.90
CA GLU A 124 -1.87 -8.49 -13.54
C GLU A 124 -3.32 -8.03 -13.32
N SER A 125 -4.14 -7.95 -14.38
CA SER A 125 -5.55 -7.56 -14.28
C SER A 125 -6.39 -8.67 -13.66
N VAL A 126 -7.13 -8.39 -12.59
CA VAL A 126 -7.86 -9.42 -11.83
C VAL A 126 -9.27 -9.01 -11.44
N THR A 127 -10.19 -9.98 -11.47
CA THR A 127 -11.55 -9.86 -10.93
C THR A 127 -11.66 -10.44 -9.51
N GLU A 128 -10.90 -11.50 -9.22
CA GLU A 128 -10.74 -12.08 -7.89
C GLU A 128 -9.29 -12.58 -7.73
N LYS A 129 -8.64 -12.32 -6.58
CA LYS A 129 -7.32 -12.85 -6.26
C LYS A 129 -7.10 -12.95 -4.74
N VAL A 130 -6.60 -14.10 -4.28
CA VAL A 130 -6.15 -14.25 -2.88
C VAL A 130 -4.90 -13.39 -2.68
N LEU A 131 -4.91 -12.54 -1.66
CA LEU A 131 -3.83 -11.63 -1.32
C LEU A 131 -2.84 -12.26 -0.34
N THR A 132 -1.58 -11.89 -0.51
CA THR A 132 -0.42 -12.25 0.29
C THR A 132 0.37 -11.00 0.70
N SER A 133 1.04 -11.06 1.86
CA SER A 133 1.75 -9.90 2.41
C SER A 133 2.91 -9.49 1.48
N GLY A 134 2.80 -8.31 0.90
CA GLY A 134 3.70 -7.80 -0.14
C GLY A 134 3.06 -7.57 -1.52
N ASP A 135 1.79 -7.93 -1.73
CA ASP A 135 1.10 -7.69 -3.01
C ASP A 135 0.78 -6.21 -3.26
N GLU A 136 1.07 -5.72 -4.47
CA GLU A 136 0.74 -4.36 -4.93
C GLU A 136 -0.60 -4.36 -5.67
N ILE A 137 -1.62 -3.78 -5.06
CA ILE A 137 -2.96 -3.57 -5.63
C ILE A 137 -2.96 -2.20 -6.33
N GLN A 138 -3.25 -2.15 -7.63
CA GLN A 138 -3.45 -0.90 -8.37
C GLN A 138 -4.93 -0.69 -8.70
N ILE A 139 -5.44 0.48 -8.32
CA ILE A 139 -6.82 0.92 -8.51
C ILE A 139 -6.78 2.31 -9.17
N GLY A 140 -7.01 2.35 -10.49
CA GLY A 140 -6.81 3.57 -11.29
C GLY A 140 -5.38 4.11 -11.19
N LYS A 141 -5.22 5.28 -10.56
CA LYS A 141 -3.92 5.93 -10.29
C LYS A 141 -3.31 5.61 -8.92
N PHE A 142 -4.05 4.92 -8.04
CA PHE A 142 -3.57 4.57 -6.70
C PHE A 142 -2.86 3.22 -6.75
N HIS A 143 -1.70 3.14 -6.09
CA HIS A 143 -1.04 1.88 -5.77
C HIS A 143 -1.02 1.71 -4.26
N LEU A 144 -1.56 0.58 -3.82
CA LEU A 144 -1.77 0.22 -2.43
C LEU A 144 -1.06 -1.12 -2.18
N LEU A 145 -0.14 -1.18 -1.22
CA LEU A 145 0.45 -2.47 -0.82
C LEU A 145 -0.41 -3.12 0.27
N PHE A 146 -0.65 -4.42 0.15
CA PHE A 146 -1.31 -5.23 1.16
C PHE A 146 -0.29 -5.89 2.09
N ILE A 147 -0.49 -5.73 3.40
CA ILE A 147 0.28 -6.39 4.46
C ILE A 147 -0.68 -7.21 5.33
N GLY A 148 -0.44 -8.51 5.41
CA GLY A 148 -1.15 -9.42 6.33
C GLY A 148 -0.20 -10.41 6.98
N SER A 149 -0.70 -11.21 7.91
CA SER A 149 0.11 -12.19 8.66
C SER A 149 0.60 -13.37 7.80
N LYS A 150 0.05 -13.56 6.59
CA LYS A 150 0.50 -14.56 5.61
C LYS A 150 1.47 -13.92 4.60
N LEU A 151 2.76 -14.11 4.84
CA LEU A 151 3.83 -13.77 3.90
C LEU A 151 3.62 -14.48 2.55
N GLY A 152 3.88 -13.78 1.43
CA GLY A 152 3.91 -14.38 0.11
C GLY A 152 5.19 -15.19 -0.11
N GLU A 153 5.04 -16.48 -0.41
CA GLU A 153 6.09 -17.28 -1.04
C GLU A 153 6.19 -16.83 -2.52
N LYS A 154 7.41 -16.55 -3.00
CA LYS A 154 7.69 -15.75 -4.21
C LYS A 154 8.42 -16.55 -5.28
#